data_AF-A0AAV1WWB4-F1
#
_entry.id   AF-A0AAV1WWB4-F1
#
_cell.length_a   1.000
_cell.length_b   1.000
_cell.length_c   1.000
_cell.angle_alpha   90.00
_cell.angle_beta   90.00
_cell.angle_gamma   90.00
#
_symmetry.space_group_name_H-M   'P 1'
#
loop_
_entity.id
_entity.type
_entity.pdbx_description
1 polymer ?
#
loop_
_entity_poly.entity_id
_entity_poly.type
_entity_poly.pdbx_seq_one_letter_code
_entity_poly.pdbx_strand_id
1 'polypeptide(L)'
;MGFLQGWIDSHRNDSITILKNPLIIKEFGKIIKGNIEYRDSFMSDVYSYIYKVANNSDGGVAGGMVWQIMSEGMKSYSDGYEFVLSKSPSTTKIFRDHSTRMAALEHSVATQN
;
A
#
# COMPACT_ATOMS: atom_id res chain seq x y z
N MET A 1 13.58 3.89 2.68
CA MET A 1 12.49 3.25 3.42
C MET A 1 12.42 3.59 4.91
N GLY A 2 13.53 3.92 5.59
CA GLY A 2 13.53 4.12 7.07
C GLY A 2 12.46 5.07 7.63
N PHE A 3 12.25 6.24 7.01
CA PHE A 3 11.18 7.16 7.43
C PHE A 3 9.79 6.51 7.39
N LEU A 4 9.42 5.90 6.26
CA LEU A 4 8.08 5.32 6.07
C LEU A 4 7.83 4.14 7.03
N GLN A 5 8.85 3.30 7.23
CA GLN A 5 8.77 2.18 8.16
C GLN A 5 8.59 2.68 9.59
N GLY A 6 9.43 3.61 10.05
CA GLY A 6 9.28 4.21 11.37
C GLY A 6 7.95 4.93 11.56
N TRP A 7 7.46 5.62 10.53
CA TRP A 7 6.14 6.26 10.53
C TRP A 7 5.01 5.25 10.73
N ILE A 8 4.99 4.17 9.94
CA ILE A 8 3.98 3.12 10.04
C ILE A 8 4.07 2.40 11.40
N ASP A 9 5.27 2.05 11.85
CA ASP A 9 5.47 1.37 13.13
C ASP A 9 4.98 2.22 14.32
N SER A 10 5.28 3.52 14.31
CA SER A 10 4.80 4.45 15.34
C SER A 10 3.27 4.51 15.37
N HIS A 11 2.62 4.69 14.22
CA HIS A 11 1.15 4.78 14.15
C HIS A 11 0.49 3.44 14.49
N ARG A 12 1.10 2.34 14.05
CA ARG A 12 0.65 0.98 14.38
C ARG A 12 0.69 0.75 15.89
N ASN A 13 1.75 1.18 16.57
CA ASN A 13 1.87 1.07 18.02
C ASN A 13 0.72 1.77 18.74
N ASP A 14 0.39 3.00 18.34
CA ASP A 14 -0.74 3.74 18.91
C ASP A 14 -2.08 3.06 18.59
N SER A 15 -2.23 2.54 17.37
CA SER A 15 -3.41 1.79 16.92
C SER A 15 -3.71 0.58 17.79
N ILE A 16 -2.67 -0.17 18.17
CA ILE A 16 -2.80 -1.41 18.96
C ILE A 16 -2.92 -1.08 20.46
N THR A 17 -2.07 -0.21 20.98
CA THR A 17 -1.89 -0.04 22.43
C THR A 17 -2.85 0.99 23.05
N ILE A 18 -3.21 2.05 22.29
CA ILE A 18 -4.02 3.16 22.78
C ILE A 18 -5.45 3.03 22.23
N LEU A 19 -5.58 3.03 20.90
CA LEU A 19 -6.89 3.13 20.25
C LEU A 19 -7.63 1.80 20.16
N LYS A 20 -6.89 0.68 20.14
CA LYS A 20 -7.42 -0.68 19.94
C LYS A 20 -8.28 -0.80 18.68
N ASN A 21 -7.87 -0.12 17.62
CA ASN A 21 -8.55 -0.11 16.32
C ASN A 21 -7.56 -0.48 15.21
N PRO A 22 -8.00 -0.97 14.04
CA PRO A 22 -7.12 -1.22 12.90
C PRO A 22 -6.62 0.08 12.25
N LEU A 23 -5.35 0.11 11.85
CA LEU A 23 -4.76 1.18 11.05
C LEU A 23 -4.90 0.87 9.55
N ILE A 24 -5.34 1.84 8.76
CA ILE A 24 -5.29 1.81 7.30
C ILE A 24 -4.44 2.97 6.82
N ILE A 25 -3.44 2.69 5.98
CA ILE A 25 -2.63 3.72 5.35
C ILE A 25 -3.41 4.28 4.15
N LYS A 26 -4.23 5.30 4.39
CA LYS A 26 -5.21 5.79 3.40
C LYS A 26 -4.59 6.47 2.19
N GLU A 27 -3.38 7.01 2.31
CA GLU A 27 -2.72 7.67 1.20
C GLU A 27 -1.22 7.40 1.24
N PHE A 28 -0.69 6.95 0.12
CA PHE A 28 0.74 6.96 -0.17
C PHE A 28 0.92 7.01 -1.68
N GLY A 29 2.04 7.59 -2.12
CA GLY A 29 2.28 7.79 -3.53
C GLY A 29 3.71 8.24 -3.79
N LYS A 30 4.13 8.17 -5.06
CA LYS A 30 5.41 8.70 -5.51
C LYS A 30 5.25 9.37 -6.87
N ILE A 31 5.63 10.64 -6.93
CA ILE A 31 5.67 11.40 -8.18
C ILE A 31 6.60 10.71 -9.18
N ILE A 32 6.16 10.60 -10.43
CA ILE A 32 7.05 10.22 -11.53
C ILE A 32 7.96 11.40 -11.87
N LYS A 33 9.20 11.39 -11.39
CA LYS A 33 10.26 12.31 -11.84
C LYS A 33 11.18 11.58 -12.81
N GLY A 34 10.67 11.29 -14.00
CA GLY A 34 11.39 10.55 -15.04
C GLY A 34 11.03 9.07 -15.07
N ASN A 35 11.87 8.20 -14.50
CA ASN A 35 11.78 6.75 -14.70
C ASN A 35 10.74 6.07 -13.80
N ILE A 36 9.84 5.29 -14.44
CA ILE A 36 8.79 4.49 -13.79
C ILE A 36 9.35 3.44 -12.83
N GLU A 37 10.56 2.94 -13.06
CA GLU A 37 11.23 1.93 -12.23
C GLU A 37 11.44 2.41 -10.79
N TYR A 38 11.73 3.71 -10.59
CA TYR A 38 11.82 4.27 -9.24
C TYR A 38 10.48 4.26 -8.51
N ARG A 39 9.39 4.51 -9.25
CA ARG A 39 8.04 4.46 -8.69
C ARG A 39 7.66 3.02 -8.37
N ASP A 40 7.95 2.08 -9.27
CA ASP A 40 7.68 0.66 -9.07
C ASP A 40 8.46 0.09 -7.89
N SER A 41 9.75 0.43 -7.76
CA SER A 41 10.57 0.06 -6.61
C SER A 41 9.99 0.62 -5.31
N PHE A 42 9.63 1.91 -5.27
CA PHE A 42 9.00 2.50 -4.10
C PHE A 42 7.68 1.80 -3.74
N MET A 43 6.80 1.56 -4.72
CA MET A 43 5.51 0.90 -4.50
C MET A 43 5.69 -0.53 -3.99
N SER A 44 6.63 -1.27 -4.58
CA SER A 44 6.98 -2.62 -4.14
C SER A 44 7.44 -2.65 -2.68
N ASP A 45 8.30 -1.70 -2.29
CA ASP A 45 8.79 -1.60 -0.91
C ASP A 45 7.67 -1.26 0.08
N VAL A 46 6.80 -0.30 -0.24
CA VAL A 46 5.66 0.09 0.60
C VAL A 46 4.71 -1.09 0.79
N TYR A 47 4.28 -1.73 -0.30
CA TYR A 47 3.34 -2.84 -0.24
C TYR A 47 3.92 -4.09 0.43
N SER A 48 5.21 -4.37 0.21
CA SER A 48 5.89 -5.47 0.89
C SER A 48 5.93 -5.25 2.40
N TYR A 49 6.17 -4.01 2.82
CA TYR A 49 6.18 -3.66 4.22
C TYR A 49 4.79 -3.66 4.86
N ILE A 50 3.77 -3.09 4.19
CA ILE A 50 2.36 -3.17 4.64
C ILE A 50 1.94 -4.63 4.83
N TYR A 51 2.22 -5.50 3.84
CA TYR A 51 1.93 -6.92 3.97
C TYR A 51 2.67 -7.55 5.16
N LYS A 52 3.97 -7.24 5.32
CA LYS A 52 4.77 -7.78 6.42
C LYS A 52 4.15 -7.46 7.78
N VAL A 53 3.74 -6.20 8.00
CA VAL A 53 3.14 -5.79 9.28
C VAL A 53 1.72 -6.32 9.46
N ALA A 54 0.94 -6.45 8.37
CA ALA A 54 -0.40 -7.03 8.41
C ALA A 54 -0.40 -8.55 8.68
N ASN A 55 0.62 -9.26 8.18
CA ASN A 55 0.81 -10.71 8.40
C ASN A 55 1.42 -11.04 9.78
N ASN A 56 1.82 -10.04 10.57
CA ASN A 56 2.38 -10.29 11.89
C ASN A 56 1.26 -10.60 12.90
N SER A 57 1.48 -11.54 13.82
CA SER A 57 0.52 -11.98 14.84
C SER A 57 0.03 -10.84 15.74
N ASP A 58 0.85 -9.81 15.90
CA ASP A 58 0.55 -8.66 16.75
C ASP A 58 -0.43 -7.67 16.09
N GLY A 59 -0.85 -7.91 14.84
CA GLY A 59 -1.93 -7.21 14.15
C GLY A 59 -1.68 -5.71 13.90
N GLY A 60 -2.76 -4.92 13.89
CA GLY A 60 -2.71 -3.45 13.92
C GLY A 60 -2.74 -2.73 12.58
N VAL A 61 -2.32 -3.34 11.47
CA VAL A 61 -2.43 -2.75 10.11
C VAL A 61 -3.34 -3.62 9.25
N ALA A 62 -4.38 -3.01 8.69
CA ALA A 62 -5.38 -3.68 7.85
C ALA A 62 -5.13 -3.50 6.34
N GLY A 63 -4.20 -2.64 5.94
CA GLY A 63 -3.82 -2.44 4.53
C GLY A 63 -3.49 -0.99 4.19
N GLY A 64 -3.53 -0.66 2.91
CA GLY A 64 -3.32 0.71 2.44
C GLY A 64 -3.91 0.99 1.06
N MET A 65 -4.10 2.28 0.78
CA MET A 65 -4.69 2.80 -0.45
C MET A 65 -3.68 3.74 -1.14
N VAL A 66 -3.42 3.48 -2.41
CA VAL A 66 -2.50 4.31 -3.20
C VAL A 66 -3.19 5.59 -3.65
N TRP A 67 -2.47 6.71 -3.58
CA TRP A 67 -2.85 7.97 -4.18
C TRP A 67 -2.11 8.14 -5.52
N GLN A 68 -2.78 8.21 -6.67
CA GLN A 68 -4.20 7.91 -6.90
C GLN A 68 -4.37 7.16 -8.22
N ILE A 69 -5.40 6.32 -8.34
CA ILE A 69 -5.70 5.65 -9.61
C ILE A 69 -6.53 6.59 -10.47
N MET A 70 -6.19 6.70 -11.75
CA MET A 70 -6.93 7.50 -12.72
C MET A 70 -7.25 6.70 -13.97
N SER A 71 -8.40 7.01 -14.58
CA SER A 71 -8.77 6.45 -15.88
C SER A 71 -8.08 7.17 -17.03
N GLU A 72 -8.08 6.54 -18.21
CA GLU A 72 -7.63 7.19 -19.43
C GLU A 72 -8.43 8.46 -19.73
N GLY A 73 -7.78 9.46 -20.34
CA GLY A 73 -8.42 10.74 -20.69
C GLY A 73 -8.50 11.76 -19.56
N MET A 74 -8.23 11.39 -18.30
CA MET A 74 -8.35 12.29 -17.15
C MET A 74 -7.14 13.19 -16.89
N LYS A 75 -6.26 13.41 -17.87
CA LYS A 75 -4.97 14.11 -17.66
C LYS A 75 -5.09 15.50 -17.02
N SER A 76 -6.21 16.20 -17.21
CA SER A 76 -6.48 17.51 -16.61
C SER A 76 -6.59 17.49 -15.08
N TYR A 77 -6.76 16.33 -14.46
CA TYR A 77 -6.83 16.13 -13.01
C TYR A 77 -5.52 15.58 -12.42
N SER A 78 -4.48 15.40 -13.24
CA SER A 78 -3.19 14.88 -12.80
C SER A 78 -2.51 15.84 -11.85
N ASP A 79 -2.04 15.30 -10.72
CA ASP A 79 -1.20 15.97 -9.73
C ASP A 79 0.24 15.42 -9.72
N GLY A 80 0.55 14.51 -10.66
CA GLY A 80 1.85 13.86 -10.82
C GLY A 80 2.00 12.54 -10.06
N TYR A 81 1.01 12.16 -9.24
CA TYR A 81 0.98 10.89 -8.50
C TYR A 81 0.17 9.80 -9.19
N GLU A 82 -0.49 10.12 -10.30
CA GLU A 82 -1.50 9.25 -10.86
C GLU A 82 -0.98 7.93 -11.45
N PHE A 83 -1.80 6.90 -11.29
CA PHE A 83 -1.63 5.59 -11.90
C PHE A 83 -2.74 5.36 -12.91
N VAL A 84 -2.40 5.46 -14.20
CA VAL A 84 -3.28 4.99 -15.27
C VAL A 84 -2.94 3.53 -15.54
N LEU A 85 -3.71 2.61 -14.96
CA LEU A 85 -3.36 1.18 -14.89
C LEU A 85 -3.12 0.53 -16.26
N SER A 86 -3.88 0.94 -17.29
CA SER A 86 -3.71 0.47 -18.67
C SER A 86 -2.39 0.91 -19.31
N LYS A 87 -1.75 1.96 -18.78
CA LYS A 87 -0.51 2.55 -19.29
C LYS A 87 0.72 2.19 -18.48
N SER A 88 0.56 1.42 -17.39
CA SER A 88 1.67 1.03 -16.52
C SER A 88 1.55 -0.43 -16.09
N PRO A 89 1.74 -1.40 -17.02
CA PRO A 89 1.55 -2.82 -16.72
C PRO A 89 2.42 -3.34 -15.56
N SER A 90 3.63 -2.81 -15.40
CA SER A 90 4.54 -3.15 -14.31
C SER A 90 3.98 -2.73 -12.95
N THR A 91 3.54 -1.47 -12.81
CA THR A 91 2.89 -0.99 -11.58
C THR A 91 1.58 -1.74 -11.31
N THR A 92 0.77 -1.97 -12.34
CA THR A 92 -0.49 -2.72 -12.23
C THR A 92 -0.25 -4.14 -11.71
N LYS A 93 0.83 -4.80 -12.14
CA LYS A 93 1.24 -6.10 -11.60
C LYS A 93 1.54 -6.02 -10.10
N ILE A 94 2.28 -5.01 -9.65
CA ILE A 94 2.59 -4.81 -8.22
C ILE A 94 1.30 -4.69 -7.39
N PHE A 95 0.34 -3.88 -7.86
CA PHE A 95 -0.93 -3.66 -7.16
C PHE A 95 -1.73 -4.95 -7.06
N ARG A 96 -1.87 -5.66 -8.19
CA ARG A 96 -2.56 -6.95 -8.24
C ARG A 96 -1.91 -7.96 -7.29
N ASP A 97 -0.59 -8.10 -7.35
CA ASP A 97 0.13 -9.09 -6.55
C ASP A 97 0.01 -8.77 -5.05
N HIS A 98 0.03 -7.49 -4.65
CA HIS A 98 -0.25 -7.10 -3.26
C HIS A 98 -1.69 -7.41 -2.85
N SER A 99 -2.69 -7.04 -3.66
CA SER A 99 -4.10 -7.31 -3.38
C SER A 99 -4.37 -8.81 -3.21
N THR A 100 -3.79 -9.66 -4.06
CA THR A 100 -3.89 -11.12 -3.94
C THR A 100 -3.28 -11.63 -2.63
N ARG A 101 -2.12 -11.10 -2.24
CA ARG A 101 -1.46 -11.47 -0.97
C ARG A 101 -2.31 -11.07 0.24
N MET A 102 -2.89 -9.88 0.25
CA MET A 102 -3.75 -9.42 1.35
C MET A 102 -5.03 -10.25 1.46
N ALA A 103 -5.69 -10.58 0.34
CA ALA A 103 -6.86 -11.46 0.33
C ALA A 103 -6.57 -12.86 0.90
N ALA A 104 -5.37 -13.40 0.63
CA ALA A 104 -4.95 -14.67 1.21
C ALA A 104 -4.78 -14.61 2.75
N LEU A 105 -4.38 -13.46 3.31
CA LEU A 105 -4.31 -13.26 4.76
C LEU A 105 -5.70 -13.31 5.40
N GLU A 106 -6.68 -12.64 4.80
CA GLU A 106 -8.07 -12.65 5.28
C GLU A 106 -8.62 -14.07 5.39
N HIS A 107 -8.41 -14.90 4.38
CA HIS A 107 -8.83 -16.30 4.39
C HIS A 107 -8.09 -17.15 5.45
N SER A 108 -6.83 -16.84 5.74
CA SER A 108 -6.08 -17.54 6.79
C SER A 108 -6.58 -17.22 8.21
N VAL A 109 -7.05 -15.99 8.44
CA VAL A 109 -7.65 -15.60 9.72
C VAL A 109 -9.04 -16.24 9.88
N ALA A 110 -9.83 -16.30 8.82
CA ALA A 110 -11.17 -16.92 8.86
C ALA A 110 -11.15 -18.43 9.16
N THR A 111 -10.04 -19.12 8.87
CA THR A 111 -9.89 -20.56 9.12
C THR A 111 -9.29 -20.88 10.50
N GLN A 112 -8.85 -19.87 11.26
CA GLN A 112 -8.32 -20.03 12.63
C GLN A 112 -9.37 -19.75 13.73
N ASN A 113 -10.58 -19.34 13.35
CA ASN A 113 -11.70 -19.07 14.26
C ASN A 113 -12.74 -20.18 14.23
#